data_AF-A0A919Q4E8-F1
#
_entry.id   AF-A0A919Q4E8-F1
#
_cell.length_a   1.000
_cell.length_b   1.000
_cell.length_c   1.000
_cell.angle_alpha   90.00
_cell.angle_beta   90.00
_cell.angle_gamma   90.00
#
_symmetry.space_group_name_H-M   'P 1'
#
loop_
_entity.id
_entity.type
_entity.pdbx_description
1 polymer ?
#
loop_
_entity_poly.entity_id
_entity_poly.type
_entity_poly.pdbx_seq_one_letter_code
_entity_poly.pdbx_strand_id
1 'polypeptide(L)'
;MIQSSLPMSLRAVLPATCTVEQVEQIERAHAVAAYWHRGQKRKSCDPYIVHPVAVAVILAELGADWLLLCAGLLHDVPEDTDCPESLLRAEFGDDLVDFLGEYHAWDHTSTSSVNERILTLKLADRLHNMRTIDVMPPEMIRLRSRETLEIIVPVAARLGLDEIRLELESLARARYDTSDGHGIGLAFHAISTGAVILPPAARARYLEEWLSDLHSLPDRPTRRRFTVQLLAGMPRLAAVLRWHRLGHRELTDAARARLLLTTWWLLRSNLRVWALFTPLLIWMVLMAGADNPGDALAMLITVPPVIGAGIEWLRPRVESAVSRRR
;
A
#
# COMPACT_ATOMS: atom_id res chain seq x y z
N MET A 1 1.96 51.09 9.58
CA MET A 1 0.58 50.58 9.76
C MET A 1 0.36 49.49 8.74
N ILE A 2 0.50 48.23 9.15
CA ILE A 2 0.05 47.10 8.34
C ILE A 2 -1.49 47.19 8.38
N GLN A 3 -2.15 47.29 7.23
CA GLN A 3 -3.61 47.23 7.17
C GLN A 3 -4.05 45.85 7.67
N SER A 4 -4.39 45.75 8.95
CA SER A 4 -4.77 44.51 9.63
C SER A 4 -6.28 44.31 9.54
N SER A 5 -6.79 44.05 8.35
CA SER A 5 -8.15 43.52 8.22
C SER A 5 -8.09 42.01 8.14
N LEU A 6 -8.83 41.32 9.01
CA LEU A 6 -9.03 39.88 8.85
C LEU A 6 -9.57 39.56 7.45
N PRO A 7 -9.15 38.44 6.83
CA PRO A 7 -9.77 37.94 5.62
C PRO A 7 -11.29 37.81 5.81
N MET A 8 -12.07 38.17 4.79
CA MET A 8 -13.54 38.09 4.87
C MET A 8 -14.03 36.68 5.25
N SER A 9 -13.33 35.64 4.80
CA SER A 9 -13.63 34.24 5.14
C SER A 9 -13.62 34.00 6.65
N LEU A 10 -12.62 34.51 7.37
CA LEU A 10 -12.51 34.36 8.82
C LEU A 10 -13.45 35.32 9.55
N ARG A 11 -13.54 36.57 9.08
CA ARG A 11 -14.41 37.59 9.70
C ARG A 11 -15.88 37.19 9.68
N ALA A 12 -16.33 36.49 8.64
CA ALA A 12 -17.73 36.07 8.49
C ALA A 12 -18.13 34.96 9.47
N VAL A 13 -17.18 34.19 9.99
CA VAL A 13 -17.43 33.03 10.87
C VAL A 13 -17.01 33.27 12.32
N LEU A 14 -16.54 34.48 12.66
CA LEU A 14 -16.16 34.79 14.04
C LEU A 14 -17.34 34.59 14.99
N PRO A 15 -17.11 34.03 16.19
CA PRO A 15 -18.15 33.90 17.20
C PRO A 15 -18.78 35.24 17.53
N ALA A 16 -20.12 35.31 17.50
CA ALA A 16 -20.86 36.53 17.85
C ALA A 16 -20.62 36.98 19.31
N THR A 17 -20.08 36.09 20.14
CA THR A 17 -19.71 36.34 21.55
C THR A 17 -18.37 37.04 21.72
N CYS A 18 -17.56 37.19 20.67
CA CYS A 18 -16.27 37.85 20.76
C CYS A 18 -16.42 39.34 21.10
N THR A 19 -15.67 39.81 22.10
CA THR A 19 -15.57 41.24 22.41
C THR A 19 -14.71 41.96 21.37
N VAL A 20 -14.78 43.30 21.33
CA VAL A 20 -13.96 44.11 20.42
C VAL A 20 -12.47 43.83 20.65
N GLU A 21 -12.05 43.75 21.91
CA GLU A 21 -10.66 43.48 22.29
C GLU A 21 -10.20 42.09 21.83
N GLN A 22 -11.09 41.09 21.88
CA GLN A 22 -10.78 39.73 21.42
C GLN A 22 -10.65 39.68 19.89
N VAL A 23 -11.52 40.39 19.17
CA VAL A 23 -11.41 40.51 17.70
C VAL A 23 -10.10 41.18 17.32
N GLU A 24 -9.70 42.23 18.04
CA GLU A 24 -8.40 42.86 17.83
C GLU A 24 -7.22 41.91 18.08
N GLN A 25 -7.31 41.01 19.08
CA GLN A 25 -6.27 40.01 19.31
C GLN A 25 -6.16 39.02 18.14
N ILE A 26 -7.29 38.61 17.56
CA ILE A 26 -7.32 37.73 16.39
C ILE A 26 -6.75 38.46 15.16
N GLU A 27 -7.08 39.74 14.97
CA GLU A 27 -6.48 40.61 13.94
C GLU A 27 -4.96 40.72 14.08
N ARG A 28 -4.47 40.90 15.32
CA ARG A 28 -3.04 40.93 15.65
C ARG A 28 -2.38 39.58 15.35
N ALA A 29 -2.95 38.46 15.78
CA ALA A 29 -2.45 37.11 15.50
C ALA A 29 -2.32 36.85 13.99
N HIS A 30 -3.34 37.23 13.21
CA HIS A 30 -3.29 37.13 11.75
C HIS A 30 -2.16 37.99 11.16
N ALA A 31 -2.00 39.23 11.61
CA ALA A 31 -0.95 40.11 11.12
C ALA A 31 0.46 39.58 11.44
N VAL A 32 0.65 39.02 12.64
CA VAL A 32 1.91 38.38 13.06
C VAL A 32 2.19 37.14 12.20
N ALA A 33 1.22 36.25 12.02
CA ALA A 33 1.36 35.07 11.16
C ALA A 33 1.69 35.46 9.71
N ALA A 34 0.96 36.43 9.15
CA ALA A 34 1.18 36.93 7.79
C ALA A 34 2.57 37.56 7.61
N TYR A 35 3.06 38.25 8.64
CA TYR A 35 4.39 38.83 8.65
C TYR A 35 5.47 37.74 8.72
N TRP A 36 5.41 36.80 9.66
CA TRP A 36 6.48 35.81 9.84
C TRP A 36 6.54 34.79 8.71
N HIS A 37 5.39 34.41 8.15
CA HIS A 37 5.32 33.56 6.96
C HIS A 37 5.49 34.33 5.63
N ARG A 38 5.90 35.60 5.64
CA ARG A 38 6.08 36.40 4.43
C ARG A 38 7.11 35.76 3.50
N GLY A 39 6.74 35.57 2.23
CA GLY A 39 7.61 34.95 1.23
C GLY A 39 7.66 33.41 1.30
N GLN A 40 7.13 32.79 2.35
CA GLN A 40 6.96 31.34 2.42
C GLN A 40 5.79 30.90 1.54
N LYS A 41 5.97 29.76 0.86
CA LYS A 41 4.94 29.15 0.00
C LYS A 41 4.62 27.74 0.46
N ARG A 42 3.35 27.36 0.33
CA ARG A 42 2.89 25.97 0.45
C ARG A 42 3.42 25.13 -0.71
N LYS A 43 3.33 23.80 -0.60
CA LYS A 43 3.61 22.88 -1.71
C LYS A 43 2.69 23.10 -2.92
N SER A 44 1.50 23.68 -2.71
CA SER A 44 0.58 24.13 -3.77
C SER A 44 1.02 25.42 -4.48
N CYS A 45 2.11 26.04 -4.04
CA CYS A 45 2.60 27.37 -4.45
C CYS A 45 1.80 28.58 -3.94
N ASP A 46 0.74 28.36 -3.16
CA ASP A 46 0.00 29.44 -2.49
C ASP A 46 0.83 30.08 -1.36
N PRO A 47 0.56 31.35 -1.00
CA PRO A 47 1.14 31.97 0.20
C PRO A 47 0.84 31.13 1.46
N TYR A 48 1.84 30.95 2.33
CA TYR A 48 1.71 30.06 3.49
C TYR A 48 0.57 30.45 4.44
N ILE A 49 0.32 31.75 4.61
CA ILE A 49 -0.75 32.32 5.45
C ILE A 49 -2.17 31.77 5.14
N VAL A 50 -2.40 31.25 3.93
CA VAL A 50 -3.67 30.60 3.57
C VAL A 50 -3.99 29.44 4.51
N HIS A 51 -2.96 28.69 4.95
CA HIS A 51 -3.17 27.55 5.82
C HIS A 51 -3.60 27.93 7.25
N PRO A 52 -2.87 28.77 8.00
CA PRO A 52 -3.32 29.20 9.32
C PRO A 52 -4.70 29.88 9.31
N VAL A 53 -5.01 30.65 8.26
CA VAL A 53 -6.35 31.25 8.10
C VAL A 53 -7.43 30.18 7.93
N ALA A 54 -7.20 29.17 7.10
CA ALA A 54 -8.16 28.08 6.91
C ALA A 54 -8.33 27.22 8.18
N VAL A 55 -7.25 27.00 8.95
CA VAL A 55 -7.33 26.34 10.26
C VAL A 55 -8.18 27.15 11.23
N ALA A 56 -7.97 28.46 11.31
CA ALA A 56 -8.76 29.36 12.14
C ALA A 56 -10.24 29.40 11.73
N VAL A 57 -10.56 29.33 10.43
CA VAL A 57 -11.94 29.23 9.94
C VAL A 57 -12.60 27.94 10.43
N ILE A 58 -11.93 26.79 10.30
CA ILE A 58 -12.45 25.51 10.78
C ILE A 58 -12.71 25.56 12.29
N LEU A 59 -11.79 26.14 13.06
CA LEU A 59 -11.97 26.30 14.51
C LEU A 59 -13.15 27.20 14.87
N ALA A 60 -13.33 28.31 14.14
CA ALA A 60 -14.45 29.21 14.35
C ALA A 60 -15.80 28.54 14.04
N GLU A 61 -15.87 27.74 12.97
CA GLU A 61 -17.05 26.93 12.62
C GLU A 61 -17.37 25.89 13.71
N LEU A 62 -16.35 25.37 14.40
CA LEU A 62 -16.50 24.47 15.55
C LEU A 62 -16.88 25.21 16.86
N GLY A 63 -17.03 26.53 16.83
CA GLY A 63 -17.37 27.34 18.00
C GLY A 63 -16.21 27.53 18.98
N ALA A 64 -14.96 27.46 18.49
CA ALA A 64 -13.77 27.70 19.31
C ALA A 64 -13.75 29.12 19.88
N ASP A 65 -13.14 29.28 21.07
CA ASP A 65 -12.91 30.58 21.67
C ASP A 65 -11.79 31.36 20.97
N TRP A 66 -11.74 32.67 21.24
CA TRP A 66 -10.78 33.58 20.64
C TRP A 66 -9.31 33.16 20.86
N LEU A 67 -9.00 32.52 22.00
CA LEU A 67 -7.64 32.09 22.33
C LEU A 67 -7.23 30.94 21.39
N LEU A 68 -8.12 29.97 21.17
CA LEU A 68 -7.88 28.87 20.25
C LEU A 68 -7.84 29.33 18.78
N LEU A 69 -8.58 30.39 18.41
CA LEU A 69 -8.46 31.03 17.09
C LEU A 69 -7.09 31.68 16.90
N CYS A 70 -6.59 32.42 17.90
CA CYS A 70 -5.23 32.96 17.89
C CYS A 70 -4.18 31.84 17.79
N ALA A 71 -4.35 30.74 18.54
CA ALA A 71 -3.49 29.58 18.45
C ALA A 71 -3.50 28.98 17.04
N GLY A 72 -4.68 28.82 16.42
CA GLY A 72 -4.79 28.32 15.04
C GLY A 72 -4.07 29.19 14.00
N LEU A 73 -4.11 30.52 14.16
CA LEU A 73 -3.38 31.44 13.29
C LEU A 73 -1.87 31.38 13.48
N LEU A 74 -1.40 31.08 14.70
CA LEU A 74 0.01 31.11 15.08
C LEU A 74 0.66 29.73 15.16
N HIS A 75 -0.08 28.64 14.95
CA HIS A 75 0.39 27.30 15.32
C HIS A 75 1.66 26.82 14.61
N ASP A 76 1.97 27.35 13.42
CA ASP A 76 3.22 27.01 12.72
C ASP A 76 4.32 28.06 12.93
N VAL A 77 4.00 29.23 13.50
CA VAL A 77 4.96 30.36 13.61
C VAL A 77 6.19 29.98 14.45
N PRO A 78 6.06 29.34 15.63
CA PRO A 78 7.22 28.98 16.44
C PRO A 78 8.16 27.94 15.79
N GLU A 79 7.62 27.04 14.96
CA GLU A 79 8.38 25.92 14.37
C GLU A 79 8.94 26.27 12.98
N ASP A 80 8.14 26.94 12.13
CA ASP A 80 8.46 27.15 10.72
C ASP A 80 9.10 28.52 10.42
N THR A 81 9.30 29.36 11.44
CA THR A 81 9.84 30.72 11.26
C THR A 81 10.85 31.09 12.34
N ASP A 82 11.69 32.11 12.08
CA ASP A 82 12.65 32.64 13.05
C ASP A 82 12.01 33.61 14.07
N CYS A 83 10.70 33.50 14.31
CA CYS A 83 9.99 34.35 15.26
C CYS A 83 10.49 34.09 16.69
N PRO A 84 11.05 35.08 17.40
CA PRO A 84 11.50 34.86 18.77
C PRO A 84 10.30 34.64 19.70
N GLU A 85 10.36 33.59 20.50
CA GLU A 85 9.32 33.25 21.48
C GLU A 85 9.02 34.42 22.43
N SER A 86 10.04 35.19 22.82
CA SER A 86 9.89 36.37 23.67
C SER A 86 8.97 37.45 23.07
N LEU A 87 8.92 37.56 21.74
CA LEU A 87 8.00 38.47 21.06
C LEU A 87 6.56 37.94 21.14
N LEU A 88 6.35 36.65 20.92
CA LEU A 88 5.03 36.04 21.07
C LEU A 88 4.50 36.17 22.50
N ARG A 89 5.36 35.95 23.51
CA ARG A 89 5.01 36.13 24.93
C ARG A 89 4.64 37.59 25.23
N ALA A 90 5.39 38.55 24.69
CA ALA A 90 5.11 39.96 24.90
C ALA A 90 3.78 40.43 24.25
N GLU A 91 3.45 39.88 23.08
CA GLU A 91 2.25 40.28 22.32
C GLU A 91 0.97 39.55 22.78
N PHE A 92 1.06 38.26 23.10
CA PHE A 92 -0.11 37.40 23.36
C PHE A 92 -0.16 36.79 24.77
N GLY A 93 0.89 36.96 25.57
CA GLY A 93 0.98 36.41 26.92
C GLY A 93 1.52 34.97 26.97
N ASP A 94 1.90 34.55 28.18
CA ASP A 94 2.52 33.25 28.43
C ASP A 94 1.56 32.09 28.16
N ASP A 95 0.27 32.24 28.51
CA ASP A 95 -0.74 31.18 28.35
C ASP A 95 -0.85 30.67 26.90
N LEU A 96 -0.78 31.57 25.91
CA LEU A 96 -0.88 31.17 24.50
C LEU A 96 0.41 30.47 24.03
N VAL A 97 1.57 30.96 24.45
CA VAL A 97 2.87 30.41 24.05
C VAL A 97 3.09 29.04 24.68
N ASP A 98 2.75 28.89 25.95
CA ASP A 98 2.81 27.61 26.65
C ASP A 98 1.84 26.60 26.00
N PHE A 99 0.62 27.04 25.62
CA PHE A 99 -0.33 26.22 24.87
C PHE A 99 0.23 25.76 23.51
N LEU A 100 0.90 26.66 22.76
CA LEU A 100 1.55 26.28 21.49
C LEU A 100 2.69 25.28 21.73
N GLY A 101 3.48 25.45 22.79
CA GLY A 101 4.49 24.49 23.21
C GLY A 101 3.90 23.10 23.49
N GLU A 102 2.81 23.02 24.25
CA GLU A 102 2.08 21.77 24.50
C GLU A 102 1.51 21.16 23.20
N TYR A 103 1.01 22.00 22.29
CA TYR A 103 0.52 21.57 20.99
C TYR A 103 1.63 20.93 20.14
N HIS A 104 2.84 21.48 20.13
CA HIS A 104 3.98 20.90 19.41
C HIS A 104 4.53 19.64 20.08
N ALA A 105 4.51 19.59 21.42
CA ALA A 105 4.96 18.43 22.19
C ALA A 105 3.98 17.24 22.16
N TRP A 106 2.77 17.42 21.62
CA TRP A 106 1.77 16.36 21.59
C TRP A 106 2.22 15.13 20.78
N ASP A 107 2.30 13.99 21.47
CA ASP A 107 2.54 12.66 20.88
C ASP A 107 1.31 11.76 21.03
N HIS A 108 1.08 10.93 20.01
CA HIS A 108 -0.05 10.00 19.89
C HIS A 108 -0.08 8.93 20.99
N THR A 109 1.03 8.75 21.72
CA THR A 109 1.21 7.75 22.77
C THR A 109 0.49 8.12 24.08
N SER A 110 0.18 9.39 24.29
CA SER A 110 -0.37 9.90 25.57
C SER A 110 -1.91 9.88 25.56
N THR A 111 -2.51 8.75 25.96
CA THR A 111 -3.97 8.52 25.85
C THR A 111 -4.78 9.08 27.03
N SER A 112 -4.14 9.53 28.12
CA SER A 112 -4.80 9.88 29.37
C SER A 112 -4.45 11.33 29.74
N SER A 113 -5.42 12.26 29.74
CA SER A 113 -5.27 13.69 30.05
C SER A 113 -4.65 14.57 28.95
N VAL A 114 -5.15 14.48 27.71
CA VAL A 114 -4.82 15.50 26.69
C VAL A 114 -5.88 16.60 26.71
N ASN A 115 -5.43 17.85 26.79
CA ASN A 115 -6.25 19.04 26.68
C ASN A 115 -7.09 18.99 25.39
N GLU A 116 -8.43 19.02 25.53
CA GLU A 116 -9.35 18.93 24.40
C GLU A 116 -9.12 20.03 23.36
N ARG A 117 -8.68 21.23 23.79
CA ARG A 117 -8.34 22.33 22.87
C ARG A 117 -7.16 21.98 21.96
N ILE A 118 -6.14 21.30 22.48
CA ILE A 118 -4.98 20.87 21.67
C ILE A 118 -5.44 19.87 20.62
N LEU A 119 -6.26 18.90 21.01
CA LEU A 119 -6.80 17.90 20.10
C LEU A 119 -7.67 18.55 19.02
N THR A 120 -8.52 19.51 19.39
CA THR A 120 -9.35 20.27 18.44
C THR A 120 -8.48 21.05 17.44
N LEU A 121 -7.41 21.70 17.88
CA LEU A 121 -6.45 22.35 16.98
C LEU A 121 -5.76 21.36 16.04
N LYS A 122 -5.30 20.20 16.54
CA LYS A 122 -4.71 19.13 15.71
C LYS A 122 -5.69 18.59 14.68
N LEU A 123 -6.98 18.48 15.03
CA LEU A 123 -8.03 18.05 14.11
C LEU A 123 -8.25 19.07 13.00
N ALA A 124 -8.34 20.36 13.34
CA ALA A 124 -8.52 21.43 12.36
C ALA A 124 -7.32 21.52 11.38
N ASP A 125 -6.10 21.49 11.91
CA ASP A 125 -4.87 21.42 11.12
C ASP A 125 -4.88 20.19 10.18
N ARG A 126 -5.12 18.99 10.74
CA ARG A 126 -5.14 17.77 9.93
C ARG A 126 -6.22 17.82 8.85
N LEU A 127 -7.40 18.36 9.14
CA LEU A 127 -8.48 18.45 8.16
C LEU A 127 -8.07 19.33 6.99
N HIS A 128 -7.52 20.52 7.25
CA HIS A 128 -7.07 21.37 6.16
C HIS A 128 -5.92 20.74 5.35
N ASN A 129 -5.00 20.03 6.02
CA ASN A 129 -3.96 19.27 5.35
C ASN A 129 -4.53 18.17 4.46
N MET A 130 -5.53 17.41 4.92
CA MET A 130 -6.20 16.38 4.11
C MET A 130 -6.98 16.95 2.93
N ARG A 131 -7.57 18.15 3.06
CA ARG A 131 -8.23 18.88 1.96
C ARG A 131 -7.26 19.31 0.85
N THR A 132 -5.98 19.50 1.17
CA THR A 132 -4.95 20.04 0.24
C THR A 132 -3.82 19.05 -0.06
N ILE A 133 -3.96 17.79 0.34
CA ILE A 133 -2.88 16.78 0.32
C ILE A 133 -2.43 16.35 -1.09
N ASP A 134 -3.23 16.60 -2.12
CA ASP A 134 -3.00 16.08 -3.49
C ASP A 134 -1.71 16.62 -4.15
N VAL A 135 -1.13 17.68 -3.61
CA VAL A 135 0.16 18.24 -4.05
C VAL A 135 1.37 17.48 -3.51
N MET A 136 1.18 16.52 -2.61
CA MET A 136 2.26 15.73 -2.00
C MET A 136 2.65 14.51 -2.86
N PRO A 137 3.88 13.98 -2.67
CA PRO A 137 4.26 12.70 -3.27
C PRO A 137 3.32 11.56 -2.84
N PRO A 138 3.00 10.58 -3.71
CA PRO A 138 2.02 9.51 -3.41
C PRO A 138 2.32 8.69 -2.15
N GLU A 139 3.59 8.50 -1.83
CA GLU A 139 4.02 7.81 -0.60
C GLU A 139 3.62 8.59 0.66
N MET A 140 3.82 9.90 0.66
CA MET A 140 3.41 10.76 1.76
C MET A 140 1.90 10.87 1.86
N ILE A 141 1.18 10.90 0.73
CA ILE A 141 -0.29 10.87 0.72
C ILE A 141 -0.79 9.61 1.45
N ARG A 142 -0.23 8.44 1.13
CA ARG A 142 -0.56 7.18 1.81
C ARG A 142 -0.27 7.22 3.30
N LEU A 143 0.94 7.65 3.66
CA LEU A 143 1.38 7.71 5.06
C LEU A 143 0.45 8.59 5.89
N ARG A 144 0.17 9.80 5.42
CA ARG A 144 -0.71 10.77 6.09
C ARG A 144 -2.17 10.32 6.10
N SER A 145 -2.65 9.66 5.04
CA SER A 145 -4.00 9.10 5.00
C SER A 145 -4.16 7.95 6.00
N ARG A 146 -3.16 7.06 6.11
CA ARG A 146 -3.15 5.98 7.11
C ARG A 146 -3.13 6.54 8.54
N GLU A 147 -2.22 7.47 8.83
CA GLU A 147 -2.14 8.16 10.12
C GLU A 147 -3.47 8.82 10.48
N THR A 148 -4.13 9.44 9.49
CA THR A 148 -5.45 10.06 9.68
C THR A 148 -6.51 9.04 10.08
N LEU A 149 -6.56 7.89 9.40
CA LEU A 149 -7.55 6.83 9.69
C LEU A 149 -7.29 6.12 11.02
N GLU A 150 -6.02 5.83 11.33
CA GLU A 150 -5.65 5.03 12.49
C GLU A 150 -5.60 5.83 13.80
N ILE A 151 -5.27 7.14 13.73
CA ILE A 151 -5.01 7.96 14.91
C ILE A 151 -6.01 9.12 14.99
N ILE A 152 -6.15 9.89 13.93
CA ILE A 152 -6.86 11.18 13.99
C ILE A 152 -8.39 11.01 13.97
N VAL A 153 -8.92 10.11 13.14
CA VAL A 153 -10.36 9.80 13.08
C VAL A 153 -10.90 9.29 14.44
N PRO A 154 -10.22 8.36 15.14
CA PRO A 154 -10.60 7.99 16.51
C PRO A 154 -10.59 9.15 17.50
N VAL A 155 -9.65 10.10 17.38
CA VAL A 155 -9.61 11.29 18.23
C VAL A 155 -10.84 12.17 17.99
N ALA A 156 -11.22 12.40 16.73
CA ALA A 156 -12.44 13.15 16.40
C ALA A 156 -13.70 12.47 16.96
N ALA A 157 -13.77 11.14 16.88
CA ALA A 157 -14.87 10.36 17.47
C ALA A 157 -14.95 10.51 18.98
N ARG A 158 -13.80 10.50 19.67
CA ARG A 158 -13.73 10.68 21.14
C ARG A 158 -14.23 12.05 21.59
N LEU A 159 -14.01 13.10 20.78
CA LEU A 159 -14.47 14.46 21.06
C LEU A 159 -15.91 14.73 20.59
N GLY A 160 -16.58 13.75 19.95
CA GLY A 160 -17.94 13.94 19.42
C GLY A 160 -18.02 14.89 18.22
N LEU A 161 -16.91 15.14 17.51
CA LEU A 161 -16.84 16.02 16.35
C LEU A 161 -17.18 15.25 15.06
N ASP A 162 -18.44 14.84 14.91
CA ASP A 162 -18.88 13.91 13.87
C ASP A 162 -18.69 14.42 12.43
N GLU A 163 -18.94 15.72 12.18
CA GLU A 163 -18.78 16.30 10.84
C GLU A 163 -17.31 16.23 10.38
N ILE A 164 -16.39 16.67 11.25
CA ILE A 164 -14.94 16.61 11.03
C ILE A 164 -14.49 15.16 10.87
N ARG A 165 -14.99 14.26 11.72
CA ARG A 165 -14.66 12.82 11.66
C ARG A 165 -15.02 12.21 10.31
N LEU A 166 -16.26 12.42 9.86
CA LEU A 166 -16.76 11.88 8.61
C LEU A 166 -16.00 12.44 7.41
N GLU A 167 -15.68 13.73 7.42
CA GLU A 167 -14.91 14.36 6.35
C GLU A 167 -13.46 13.83 6.30
N LEU A 168 -12.77 13.78 7.45
CA LEU A 168 -11.42 13.21 7.54
C LEU A 168 -11.38 11.77 7.04
N GLU A 169 -12.35 10.94 7.49
CA GLU A 169 -12.44 9.54 7.07
C GLU A 169 -12.65 9.41 5.56
N SER A 170 -13.57 10.19 4.99
CA SER A 170 -13.85 10.22 3.55
C SER A 170 -12.63 10.63 2.74
N LEU A 171 -11.99 11.76 3.09
CA LEU A 171 -10.82 12.28 2.40
C LEU A 171 -9.63 11.32 2.45
N ALA A 172 -9.41 10.68 3.61
CA ALA A 172 -8.31 9.75 3.83
C ALA A 172 -8.53 8.42 3.09
N ARG A 173 -9.72 7.81 3.18
CA ARG A 173 -10.04 6.57 2.44
C ARG A 173 -9.86 6.76 0.94
N ALA A 174 -10.44 7.83 0.39
CA ALA A 174 -10.35 8.13 -1.04
C ALA A 174 -8.90 8.18 -1.57
N ARG A 175 -7.97 8.68 -0.74
CA ARG A 175 -6.56 8.88 -1.11
C ARG A 175 -5.66 7.71 -0.78
N TYR A 176 -6.01 6.97 0.28
CA TYR A 176 -5.38 5.71 0.59
C TYR A 176 -5.58 4.71 -0.56
N ASP A 177 -6.81 4.57 -1.06
CA ASP A 177 -7.18 3.57 -2.08
C ASP A 177 -6.70 3.93 -3.50
N THR A 178 -6.82 5.18 -3.92
CA THR A 178 -6.45 5.63 -5.29
C THR A 178 -4.97 5.48 -5.59
N SER A 179 -4.12 5.67 -4.58
CA SER A 179 -2.69 5.45 -4.73
C SER A 179 -2.38 3.98 -5.03
N ASP A 180 -3.24 3.04 -4.65
CA ASP A 180 -3.08 1.60 -4.79
C ASP A 180 -3.59 1.03 -6.12
N GLY A 181 -4.62 1.66 -6.70
CA GLY A 181 -5.23 1.27 -7.97
C GLY A 181 -4.27 1.19 -9.17
N HIS A 182 -3.27 2.08 -9.23
CA HIS A 182 -2.26 2.03 -10.31
C HIS A 182 -1.38 0.77 -10.24
N GLY A 183 -1.12 0.27 -9.03
CA GLY A 183 -0.36 -0.97 -8.83
C GLY A 183 -1.18 -2.21 -9.19
N ILE A 184 -2.47 -2.19 -8.90
CA ILE A 184 -3.41 -3.27 -9.27
C ILE A 184 -3.54 -3.35 -10.79
N GLY A 185 -3.70 -2.20 -11.48
CA GLY A 185 -3.77 -2.16 -12.94
C GLY A 185 -2.53 -2.73 -13.63
N LEU A 186 -1.32 -2.34 -13.19
CA LEU A 186 -0.07 -2.86 -13.74
C LEU A 186 0.10 -4.37 -13.48
N ALA A 187 -0.19 -4.82 -12.25
CA ALA A 187 -0.15 -6.23 -11.88
C ALA A 187 -1.13 -7.07 -12.71
N PHE A 188 -2.37 -6.60 -12.82
CA PHE A 188 -3.41 -7.28 -13.58
C PHE A 188 -3.09 -7.31 -15.07
N HIS A 189 -2.49 -6.26 -15.64
CA HIS A 189 -2.05 -6.27 -17.03
C HIS A 189 -0.96 -7.33 -17.28
N ALA A 190 0.02 -7.43 -16.38
CA ALA A 190 1.08 -8.45 -16.46
C ALA A 190 0.50 -9.87 -16.36
N ILE A 191 -0.40 -10.11 -15.40
CA ILE A 191 -1.10 -11.39 -15.20
C ILE A 191 -1.95 -11.73 -16.43
N SER A 192 -2.73 -10.77 -16.95
CA SER A 192 -3.55 -10.92 -18.15
C SER A 192 -2.72 -11.33 -19.37
N THR A 193 -1.54 -10.72 -19.52
CA THR A 193 -0.60 -11.04 -20.60
C THR A 193 -0.01 -12.44 -20.44
N GLY A 194 0.40 -12.81 -19.21
CA GLY A 194 0.90 -14.16 -18.90
C GLY A 194 -0.14 -15.25 -19.09
N ALA A 195 -1.41 -14.97 -18.77
CA ALA A 195 -2.52 -15.92 -18.84
C ALA A 195 -2.86 -16.38 -20.27
N VAL A 196 -2.26 -15.79 -21.31
CA VAL A 196 -2.37 -16.24 -22.71
C VAL A 196 -1.93 -17.70 -22.88
N ILE A 197 -1.03 -18.21 -22.02
CA ILE A 197 -0.58 -19.61 -22.07
C ILE A 197 -1.65 -20.61 -21.59
N LEU A 198 -2.66 -20.14 -20.85
CA LEU A 198 -3.75 -20.95 -20.35
C LEU A 198 -4.75 -21.28 -21.47
N PRO A 199 -5.48 -22.41 -21.37
CA PRO A 199 -6.55 -22.72 -22.30
C PRO A 199 -7.65 -21.65 -22.30
N PRO A 200 -8.18 -21.23 -23.47
CA PRO A 200 -9.16 -20.13 -23.56
C PRO A 200 -10.38 -20.29 -22.65
N ALA A 201 -10.92 -21.51 -22.55
CA ALA A 201 -12.10 -21.81 -21.74
C ALA A 201 -11.87 -21.71 -20.22
N ALA A 202 -10.62 -21.71 -19.74
CA ALA A 202 -10.29 -21.55 -18.32
C ALA A 202 -9.79 -20.14 -17.98
N ARG A 203 -9.30 -19.40 -18.99
CA ARG A 203 -8.62 -18.11 -18.81
C ARG A 203 -9.52 -17.05 -18.16
N ALA A 204 -10.79 -16.93 -18.60
CA ALA A 204 -11.70 -15.91 -18.07
C ALA A 204 -11.93 -16.07 -16.56
N ARG A 205 -12.27 -17.29 -16.13
CA ARG A 205 -12.49 -17.63 -14.71
C ARG A 205 -11.26 -17.32 -13.84
N TYR A 206 -10.07 -17.77 -14.26
CA TYR A 206 -8.85 -17.52 -13.49
C TYR A 206 -8.48 -16.03 -13.44
N LEU A 207 -8.71 -15.27 -14.50
CA LEU A 207 -8.48 -13.82 -14.49
C LEU A 207 -9.41 -13.09 -13.52
N GLU A 208 -10.69 -13.48 -13.44
CA GLU A 208 -11.63 -12.94 -12.45
C GLU A 208 -11.20 -13.26 -11.01
N GLU A 209 -10.85 -14.52 -10.74
CA GLU A 209 -10.35 -14.97 -9.43
C GLU A 209 -9.09 -14.19 -9.02
N TRP A 210 -8.10 -14.07 -9.91
CA TRP A 210 -6.85 -13.37 -9.61
C TRP A 210 -7.01 -11.86 -9.51
N LEU A 211 -7.95 -11.25 -10.22
CA LEU A 211 -8.29 -9.84 -10.03
C LEU A 211 -8.87 -9.62 -8.63
N SER A 212 -9.77 -10.50 -8.19
CA SER A 212 -10.32 -10.47 -6.83
C SER A 212 -9.21 -10.64 -5.79
N ASP A 213 -8.29 -11.60 -5.98
CA ASP A 213 -7.16 -11.81 -5.08
C ASP A 213 -6.25 -10.57 -5.02
N LEU A 214 -5.93 -9.94 -6.16
CA LEU A 214 -5.15 -8.70 -6.19
C LEU A 214 -5.81 -7.57 -5.39
N HIS A 215 -7.13 -7.44 -5.47
CA HIS A 215 -7.88 -6.45 -4.69
C HIS A 215 -7.89 -6.75 -3.19
N SER A 216 -7.77 -8.03 -2.79
CA SER A 216 -7.72 -8.43 -1.38
C SER A 216 -6.37 -8.18 -0.70
N LEU A 217 -5.31 -7.95 -1.48
CA LEU A 217 -3.95 -7.80 -0.95
C LEU A 217 -3.68 -6.37 -0.45
N PRO A 218 -3.07 -6.20 0.74
CA PRO A 218 -3.04 -4.93 1.46
C PRO A 218 -2.05 -3.89 0.92
N ASP A 219 -0.99 -4.31 0.19
CA ASP A 219 0.09 -3.41 -0.21
C ASP A 219 0.78 -3.78 -1.53
N ARG A 220 1.55 -2.83 -2.08
CA ARG A 220 2.28 -2.97 -3.36
C ARG A 220 3.35 -4.09 -3.33
N PRO A 221 4.26 -4.16 -2.34
CA PRO A 221 5.20 -5.27 -2.20
C PRO A 221 4.52 -6.65 -2.25
N THR A 222 3.44 -6.83 -1.47
CA THR A 222 2.68 -8.07 -1.41
C THR A 222 2.06 -8.42 -2.76
N ARG A 223 1.45 -7.44 -3.46
CA ARG A 223 0.93 -7.64 -4.82
C ARG A 223 2.01 -7.95 -5.85
N ARG A 224 3.19 -7.32 -5.76
CA ARG A 224 4.33 -7.65 -6.65
C ARG A 224 4.77 -9.09 -6.45
N ARG A 225 4.93 -9.51 -5.20
CA ARG A 225 5.30 -10.90 -4.86
C ARG A 225 4.26 -11.89 -5.38
N PHE A 226 2.97 -11.62 -5.15
CA PHE A 226 1.87 -12.42 -5.68
C PHE A 226 1.92 -12.51 -7.21
N THR A 227 2.06 -11.38 -7.91
CA THR A 227 2.13 -11.33 -9.37
C THR A 227 3.29 -12.18 -9.91
N VAL A 228 4.48 -12.06 -9.34
CA VAL A 228 5.66 -12.85 -9.75
C VAL A 228 5.45 -14.33 -9.50
N GLN A 229 4.95 -14.70 -8.32
CA GLN A 229 4.65 -16.11 -7.98
C GLN A 229 3.61 -16.70 -8.91
N LEU A 230 2.56 -15.93 -9.21
CA LEU A 230 1.49 -16.35 -10.09
C LEU A 230 2.02 -16.60 -11.50
N LEU A 231 2.74 -15.63 -12.09
CA LEU A 231 3.37 -15.75 -13.41
C LEU A 231 4.32 -16.96 -13.49
N ALA A 232 5.13 -17.19 -12.45
CA ALA A 232 6.02 -18.34 -12.37
C ALA A 232 5.25 -19.69 -12.28
N GLY A 233 4.08 -19.70 -11.65
CA GLY A 233 3.21 -20.88 -11.53
C GLY A 233 2.35 -21.17 -12.76
N MET A 234 2.09 -20.17 -13.62
CA MET A 234 1.19 -20.32 -14.77
C MET A 234 1.58 -21.43 -15.75
N PRO A 235 2.87 -21.68 -16.08
CA PRO A 235 3.24 -22.79 -16.98
C PRO A 235 2.82 -24.16 -16.42
N ARG A 236 3.00 -24.37 -15.11
CA ARG A 236 2.58 -25.60 -14.42
C ARG A 236 1.07 -25.74 -14.44
N LEU A 237 0.35 -24.66 -14.13
CA LEU A 237 -1.12 -24.64 -14.19
C LEU A 237 -1.63 -24.92 -15.61
N ALA A 238 -1.02 -24.32 -16.63
CA ALA A 238 -1.35 -24.57 -18.04
C ALA A 238 -1.14 -26.05 -18.42
N ALA A 239 -0.04 -26.67 -17.98
CA ALA A 239 0.23 -28.08 -18.21
C ALA A 239 -0.82 -28.98 -17.54
N VAL A 240 -1.19 -28.70 -16.28
CA VAL A 240 -2.24 -29.45 -15.56
C VAL A 240 -3.59 -29.33 -16.26
N LEU A 241 -3.99 -28.11 -16.66
CA LEU A 241 -5.28 -27.88 -17.33
C LEU A 241 -5.32 -28.52 -18.73
N ARG A 242 -4.19 -28.55 -19.45
CA ARG A 242 -4.06 -29.25 -20.74
C ARG A 242 -4.08 -30.76 -20.55
N TRP A 243 -3.41 -31.28 -19.52
CA TRP A 243 -3.42 -32.70 -19.17
C TRP A 243 -4.82 -33.19 -18.79
N HIS A 244 -5.53 -32.46 -17.94
CA HIS A 244 -6.91 -32.79 -17.58
C HIS A 244 -7.84 -32.80 -18.80
N ARG A 245 -7.58 -31.94 -19.78
CA ARG A 245 -8.31 -31.91 -21.05
C ARG A 245 -7.94 -33.08 -21.98
N LEU A 246 -6.69 -33.56 -21.92
CA LEU A 246 -6.21 -34.74 -22.66
C LEU A 246 -6.68 -36.06 -22.02
N GLY A 247 -6.83 -36.10 -20.68
CA GLY A 247 -7.28 -37.26 -19.92
C GLY A 247 -8.73 -37.68 -20.16
N HIS A 248 -9.52 -36.86 -20.88
CA HIS A 248 -10.87 -37.20 -21.32
C HIS A 248 -10.97 -37.80 -22.73
N ARG A 249 -9.84 -38.09 -23.40
CA ARG A 249 -9.85 -38.94 -24.60
C ARG A 249 -9.37 -40.33 -24.22
N GLU A 250 -10.29 -41.31 -24.21
CA GLU A 250 -9.97 -42.72 -24.01
C GLU A 250 -8.82 -43.15 -24.92
N LEU A 251 -7.67 -43.48 -24.32
CA LEU A 251 -6.59 -44.18 -25.02
C LEU A 251 -7.12 -45.55 -25.43
N THR A 252 -7.30 -45.75 -26.73
CA THR A 252 -7.71 -47.05 -27.32
C THR A 252 -6.74 -48.15 -26.90
N ASP A 253 -7.24 -49.38 -26.73
CA ASP A 253 -6.45 -50.52 -26.26
C ASP A 253 -5.22 -50.81 -27.15
N ALA A 254 -5.29 -50.44 -28.43
CA ALA A 254 -4.17 -50.51 -29.37
C ALA A 254 -3.04 -49.50 -29.03
N ALA A 255 -3.38 -48.30 -28.58
CA ALA A 255 -2.42 -47.30 -28.14
C ALA A 255 -1.75 -47.71 -26.82
N ARG A 256 -2.53 -48.27 -25.88
CA ARG A 256 -1.99 -48.85 -24.63
C ARG A 256 -1.05 -50.02 -24.92
N ALA A 257 -1.42 -50.90 -25.85
CA ALA A 257 -0.59 -52.02 -26.26
C ALA A 257 0.73 -51.56 -26.91
N ARG A 258 0.69 -50.56 -27.81
CA ARG A 258 1.89 -49.99 -28.42
C ARG A 258 2.79 -49.32 -27.39
N LEU A 259 2.22 -48.55 -26.47
CA LEU A 259 2.98 -47.87 -25.40
C LEU A 259 3.67 -48.87 -24.47
N LEU A 260 2.96 -49.94 -24.09
CA LEU A 260 3.52 -51.03 -23.29
C LEU A 260 4.61 -51.80 -24.05
N LEU A 261 4.43 -52.05 -25.35
CA LEU A 261 5.43 -52.70 -26.20
C LEU A 261 6.67 -51.83 -26.42
N THR A 262 6.52 -50.53 -26.65
CA THR A 262 7.65 -49.60 -26.75
C THR A 262 8.38 -49.46 -25.42
N THR A 263 7.64 -49.39 -24.31
CA THR A 263 8.22 -49.32 -22.96
C THR A 263 8.95 -50.62 -22.60
N TRP A 264 8.37 -51.77 -22.94
CA TRP A 264 8.99 -53.09 -22.77
C TRP A 264 10.25 -53.26 -23.64
N TRP A 265 10.19 -52.83 -24.91
CA TRP A 265 11.35 -52.85 -25.80
C TRP A 265 12.49 -51.98 -25.25
N LEU A 266 12.18 -50.77 -24.79
CA LEU A 266 13.13 -49.84 -24.16
C LEU A 266 13.77 -50.38 -22.88
N LEU A 267 12.97 -51.05 -22.03
CA LEU A 267 13.45 -51.68 -20.80
C LEU A 267 14.34 -52.91 -21.07
N ARG A 268 14.14 -53.59 -22.20
CA ARG A 268 14.87 -54.81 -22.59
C ARG A 268 16.10 -54.53 -23.45
N SER A 269 16.09 -53.47 -24.25
CA SER A 269 17.24 -53.03 -25.01
C SER A 269 18.29 -52.48 -24.05
N ASN A 270 19.35 -53.22 -23.81
CA ASN A 270 20.50 -52.83 -22.98
C ASN A 270 21.32 -51.66 -23.59
N LEU A 271 20.70 -50.84 -24.46
CA LEU A 271 21.19 -49.59 -25.00
C LEU A 271 20.92 -48.51 -23.95
N ARG A 272 21.96 -48.23 -23.16
CA ARG A 272 22.09 -47.16 -22.15
C ARG A 272 20.85 -46.26 -22.09
N VAL A 273 19.83 -46.66 -21.31
CA VAL A 273 18.58 -45.92 -21.11
C VAL A 273 18.84 -44.46 -20.73
N TRP A 274 19.99 -44.21 -20.09
CA TRP A 274 20.58 -42.90 -19.87
C TRP A 274 20.62 -42.01 -21.11
N ALA A 275 20.92 -42.52 -22.30
CA ALA A 275 21.07 -41.72 -23.53
C ALA A 275 19.82 -40.91 -23.88
N LEU A 276 18.63 -41.41 -23.55
CA LEU A 276 17.36 -40.69 -23.76
C LEU A 276 17.11 -39.60 -22.71
N PHE A 277 17.59 -39.82 -21.48
CA PHE A 277 17.45 -38.86 -20.39
C PHE A 277 18.66 -37.94 -20.23
N THR A 278 19.75 -38.19 -20.98
CA THR A 278 20.98 -37.42 -20.95
C THR A 278 20.75 -35.96 -21.34
N PRO A 279 19.97 -35.63 -22.39
CA PRO A 279 19.67 -34.23 -22.71
C PRO A 279 18.90 -33.51 -21.58
N LEU A 280 17.98 -34.20 -20.92
CA LEU A 280 17.19 -33.67 -19.81
C LEU A 280 18.06 -33.47 -18.56
N LEU A 281 18.93 -34.44 -18.25
CA LEU A 281 19.85 -34.36 -17.12
C LEU A 281 20.88 -33.25 -17.33
N ILE A 282 21.44 -33.12 -18.54
CA ILE A 282 22.34 -32.02 -18.90
C ILE A 282 21.63 -30.68 -18.74
N TRP A 283 20.40 -30.56 -19.23
CA TRP A 283 19.62 -29.33 -19.05
C TRP A 283 19.35 -29.02 -17.57
N MET A 284 18.96 -30.01 -16.76
CA MET A 284 18.73 -29.83 -15.32
C MET A 284 20.00 -29.41 -14.58
N VAL A 285 21.14 -30.00 -14.91
CA VAL A 285 22.45 -29.67 -14.32
C VAL A 285 22.88 -28.26 -14.70
N LEU A 286 22.68 -27.84 -15.96
CA LEU A 286 22.98 -26.49 -16.43
C LEU A 286 22.09 -25.44 -15.78
N MET A 287 20.81 -25.75 -15.54
CA MET A 287 19.88 -24.83 -14.88
C MET A 287 20.13 -24.75 -13.37
N ALA A 288 20.46 -25.86 -12.72
CA ALA A 288 20.80 -25.88 -11.29
C ALA A 288 22.17 -25.26 -10.98
N GLY A 289 23.13 -25.38 -11.92
CA GLY A 289 24.49 -24.85 -11.79
C GLY A 289 24.66 -23.39 -12.21
N ALA A 290 23.61 -22.70 -12.64
CA ALA A 290 23.69 -21.31 -13.10
C ALA A 290 24.10 -20.34 -11.99
N ASP A 291 23.68 -20.59 -10.74
CA ASP A 291 23.95 -19.72 -9.59
C ASP A 291 24.92 -20.35 -8.57
N ASN A 292 25.01 -21.68 -8.47
CA ASN A 292 25.90 -22.38 -7.53
C ASN A 292 26.39 -23.75 -8.06
N PRO A 293 27.72 -23.98 -8.18
CA PRO A 293 28.26 -25.25 -8.68
C PRO A 293 28.00 -26.45 -7.75
N GLY A 294 27.70 -26.24 -6.46
CA GLY A 294 27.38 -27.31 -5.52
C GLY A 294 26.07 -28.04 -5.84
N ASP A 295 25.07 -27.32 -6.34
CA ASP A 295 23.74 -27.88 -6.64
C ASP A 295 23.75 -28.71 -7.94
N ALA A 296 24.58 -28.31 -8.90
CA ALA A 296 24.87 -29.11 -10.10
C ALA A 296 25.50 -30.46 -9.74
N LEU A 297 26.46 -30.46 -8.80
CA LEU A 297 27.12 -31.69 -8.33
C LEU A 297 26.14 -32.58 -7.55
N ALA A 298 25.29 -32.01 -6.70
CA ALA A 298 24.26 -32.74 -5.97
C ALA A 298 23.26 -33.42 -6.92
N MET A 299 22.82 -32.75 -7.99
CA MET A 299 21.94 -33.35 -9.01
C MET A 299 22.62 -34.47 -9.78
N LEU A 300 23.91 -34.32 -10.12
CA LEU A 300 24.68 -35.35 -10.84
C LEU A 300 24.82 -36.64 -10.03
N ILE A 301 24.87 -36.54 -8.71
CA ILE A 301 25.06 -37.67 -7.79
C ILE A 301 23.73 -38.33 -7.43
N THR A 302 22.66 -37.55 -7.24
CA THR A 302 21.41 -38.06 -6.64
C THR A 302 20.37 -38.53 -7.66
N VAL A 303 20.31 -37.90 -8.84
CA VAL A 303 19.29 -38.21 -9.84
C VAL A 303 19.54 -39.57 -10.52
N PRO A 304 20.78 -39.94 -10.88
CA PRO A 304 21.00 -41.20 -11.57
C PRO A 304 20.62 -42.47 -10.78
N PRO A 305 20.96 -42.59 -9.48
CA PRO A 305 20.56 -43.75 -8.68
C PRO A 305 19.04 -43.89 -8.52
N VAL A 306 18.30 -42.79 -8.37
CA VAL A 306 16.84 -42.80 -8.18
C VAL A 306 16.11 -43.27 -9.45
N ILE A 307 16.53 -42.76 -10.61
CA ILE A 307 15.98 -43.20 -11.90
C ILE A 307 16.34 -44.67 -12.15
N GLY A 308 17.57 -45.10 -11.83
CA GLY A 308 17.98 -46.50 -11.90
C GLY A 308 17.11 -47.43 -11.05
N ALA A 309 16.89 -47.07 -9.78
CA ALA A 309 16.06 -47.83 -8.85
C ALA A 309 14.58 -47.89 -9.30
N GLY A 310 14.04 -46.79 -9.83
CA GLY A 310 12.69 -46.75 -10.39
C GLY A 310 12.53 -47.68 -11.61
N ILE A 311 13.53 -47.73 -12.48
CA ILE A 311 13.56 -48.62 -13.64
C ILE A 311 13.63 -50.10 -13.21
N GLU A 312 14.49 -50.43 -12.24
CA GLU A 312 14.57 -51.79 -11.70
C GLU A 312 13.28 -52.22 -11.00
N TRP A 313 12.64 -51.32 -10.26
CA TRP A 313 11.35 -51.57 -9.62
C TRP A 313 10.19 -51.77 -10.62
N LEU A 314 10.22 -51.05 -11.75
CA LEU A 314 9.19 -51.16 -12.80
C LEU A 314 9.37 -52.40 -13.68
N ARG A 315 10.61 -52.85 -13.91
CA ARG A 315 10.96 -53.94 -14.83
C ARG A 315 10.09 -55.20 -14.62
N PRO A 316 10.00 -55.82 -13.43
CA PRO A 316 9.22 -57.04 -13.23
C PRO A 316 7.69 -56.82 -13.39
N ARG A 317 7.20 -55.60 -13.13
CA ARG A 317 5.77 -55.26 -13.31
C ARG A 317 5.38 -55.13 -14.77
N VAL A 318 6.26 -54.55 -15.59
CA VAL A 318 6.05 -54.45 -17.04
C VAL A 318 6.21 -55.82 -17.70
N GLU A 319 7.20 -56.62 -17.27
CA GLU A 319 7.39 -57.99 -17.76
C GLU A 319 6.18 -58.88 -17.48
N SER A 320 5.63 -58.83 -16.26
CA SER A 320 4.43 -59.59 -15.88
C SER A 320 3.15 -59.10 -16.59
N ALA A 321 3.04 -57.81 -16.90
CA ALA A 321 1.92 -57.25 -17.66
C ALA A 321 1.96 -57.68 -19.15
N VAL A 322 3.16 -57.83 -19.72
CA VAL A 322 3.36 -58.29 -21.11
C VAL A 322 3.19 -59.81 -21.21
N SER A 323 3.66 -60.59 -20.23
CA SER A 323 3.52 -62.06 -20.25
C SER A 323 2.08 -62.54 -20.09
N ARG A 324 1.19 -61.75 -19.46
CA ARG A 324 -0.26 -62.04 -19.38
C ARG A 324 -1.02 -61.77 -20.69
N ARG A 325 -0.39 -61.10 -21.67
CA ARG A 325 -0.98 -60.75 -22.97
C ARG A 325 -0.43 -61.55 -24.15
N ARG A 326 0.59 -62.39 -23.94
CA ARG A 326 1.05 -63.41 -24.91
C ARG A 326 0.42 -64.75 -24.56
#